data_AF-A0A150ASQ4-F1
#
_entry.id   AF-A0A150ASQ4-F1
#
_cell.length_a   1.000
_cell.length_b   1.000
_cell.length_c   1.000
_cell.angle_alpha   90.00
_cell.angle_beta   90.00
_cell.angle_gamma   90.00
#
_symmetry.space_group_name_H-M   'P 1'
#
loop_
_entity.id
_entity.type
_entity.pdbx_description
1 polymer ?
#
loop_
_entity_poly.entity_id
_entity_poly.type
_entity_poly.pdbx_seq_one_letter_code
_entity_poly.pdbx_strand_id
1 'polypeptide(L)'
;MSGADELPFLVYALELAFTTLVCIHGSFCWDEAICTAELKRMFLFQFYRIAPSVRCAIAHDARTENRKAGPRKGACFRLPPSTVTLPSFLVPAFQTTTPAAPTSRRSFSATTYRPSKLGRTPISVPPGVELTVSEPYVKKDMTDWRRIPKRTVTVTGPLGSLNLEVPDYMNIDHDVEARRVVMSVKDREERHQREMWGTTWSYLNNHIMGVSEGHTAVLRLVGIGFRATVEPRPQQEEYPGQQFVCLKLGFSHPVEMGLPKGMKASAPQPTRLLLEGTDKHQIMQFAANIRKWRVPEPYKGKGIFINDETIKLKQKKIK
;
A
#
# COMPACT_ATOMS: atom_id res chain seq x y z
N MET A 1 34.81 -37.03 -12.37
CA MET A 1 35.24 -37.75 -11.14
C MET A 1 34.50 -37.07 -10.00
N SER A 2 33.22 -37.43 -9.79
CA SER A 2 32.72 -38.40 -8.79
C SER A 2 32.69 -37.80 -7.38
N GLY A 3 31.63 -37.75 -6.59
CA GLY A 3 30.19 -38.13 -6.64
C GLY A 3 29.52 -37.30 -5.52
N ALA A 4 28.27 -36.82 -5.60
CA ALA A 4 27.02 -37.58 -5.57
C ALA A 4 26.99 -38.61 -4.43
N ASP A 5 26.16 -38.35 -3.41
CA ASP A 5 25.24 -39.30 -2.74
C ASP A 5 25.03 -38.88 -1.27
N GLU A 6 23.78 -38.57 -0.89
CA GLU A 6 23.13 -38.82 0.41
C GLU A 6 21.84 -37.98 0.56
N LEU A 7 20.78 -38.38 -0.16
CA LEU A 7 19.38 -38.06 0.16
C LEU A 7 18.52 -39.23 -0.37
N PRO A 8 18.12 -40.19 0.48
CA PRO A 8 16.69 -40.35 0.71
C PRO A 8 16.37 -41.01 2.08
N PHE A 9 16.13 -40.24 3.14
CA PHE A 9 15.61 -40.79 4.40
C PHE A 9 14.45 -39.99 5.03
N LEU A 10 14.09 -38.83 4.47
CA LEU A 10 13.05 -37.96 5.04
C LEU A 10 11.65 -38.16 4.46
N VAL A 11 11.49 -38.95 3.39
CA VAL A 11 10.19 -39.13 2.73
C VAL A 11 9.36 -40.25 3.38
N TYR A 12 9.99 -41.22 4.06
CA TYR A 12 9.27 -42.32 4.73
C TYR A 12 8.87 -42.03 6.18
N ALA A 13 9.41 -40.99 6.82
CA ALA A 13 9.12 -40.69 8.23
C ALA A 13 7.82 -39.85 8.43
N LEU A 14 7.35 -39.18 7.38
CA LEU A 14 6.14 -38.33 7.42
C LEU A 14 4.85 -39.12 7.17
N GLU A 15 4.94 -40.32 6.60
CA GLU A 15 3.78 -41.17 6.29
C GLU A 15 3.30 -42.00 7.49
N LEU A 16 4.15 -42.18 8.51
CA LEU A 16 3.82 -42.91 9.75
C LEU A 16 3.28 -42.02 10.89
N ALA A 17 3.49 -40.71 10.81
CA ALA A 17 3.00 -39.75 11.81
C ALA A 17 1.53 -39.35 11.59
N PHE A 18 1.01 -39.49 10.37
CA PHE A 18 -0.39 -39.16 10.04
C PHE A 18 -1.37 -40.27 10.38
N THR A 19 -0.92 -41.52 10.44
CA THR A 19 -1.77 -42.70 10.74
C THR A 19 -1.94 -42.96 12.23
N THR A 20 -1.10 -42.37 13.08
CA THR A 20 -1.10 -42.59 14.54
C THR A 20 -1.84 -41.51 15.32
N LEU A 21 -2.14 -40.36 14.71
CA LEU A 21 -2.88 -39.27 15.38
C LEU A 21 -4.41 -39.42 15.35
N VAL A 22 -4.93 -40.38 14.58
CA VAL A 22 -6.39 -40.62 14.41
C VAL A 22 -6.99 -41.43 15.56
N CYS A 23 -6.17 -42.01 16.46
CA CYS A 23 -6.66 -42.93 17.50
C CYS A 23 -6.84 -42.33 18.92
N ILE A 24 -6.66 -41.01 19.14
CA ILE A 24 -6.54 -40.47 20.52
C ILE A 24 -7.72 -39.59 20.98
N HIS A 25 -8.70 -39.24 20.15
CA HIS A 25 -9.89 -38.53 20.63
C HIS A 25 -11.18 -39.08 20.02
N GLY A 26 -11.89 -39.85 20.83
CA GLY A 26 -13.21 -40.38 20.52
C GLY A 26 -14.27 -39.29 20.37
N SER A 27 -15.37 -39.72 19.74
CA SER A 27 -16.61 -38.97 19.49
C SER A 27 -16.59 -38.16 18.20
N PHE A 28 -16.91 -38.78 17.06
CA PHE A 28 -18.02 -38.39 16.18
C PHE A 28 -18.04 -39.34 14.97
N CYS A 29 -19.20 -39.95 14.77
CA CYS A 29 -19.47 -41.01 13.79
C CYS A 29 -19.84 -40.38 12.46
N TRP A 30 -18.95 -40.34 11.46
CA TRP A 30 -19.31 -40.11 10.05
C TRP A 30 -18.35 -40.83 9.08
N ASP A 31 -18.97 -41.61 8.21
CA ASP A 31 -18.53 -42.41 7.05
C ASP A 31 -17.12 -42.14 6.45
N GLU A 32 -16.21 -43.11 6.57
CA GLU A 32 -14.81 -43.09 6.08
C GLU A 32 -14.68 -43.20 4.54
N ALA A 33 -15.75 -43.47 3.80
CA ALA A 33 -15.65 -43.80 2.37
C ALA A 33 -15.65 -42.59 1.42
N ILE A 34 -15.99 -41.38 1.88
CA ILE A 34 -16.19 -40.21 1.00
C ILE A 34 -14.98 -39.24 1.01
N CYS A 35 -14.18 -39.23 2.08
CA CYS A 35 -13.06 -38.27 2.22
C CYS A 35 -11.84 -38.55 1.32
N THR A 36 -11.61 -39.79 0.89
CA THR A 36 -10.41 -40.16 0.12
C THR A 36 -10.53 -39.88 -1.39
N ALA A 37 -11.76 -39.69 -1.90
CA ALA A 37 -12.00 -39.41 -3.32
C ALA A 37 -11.93 -37.91 -3.69
N GLU A 38 -12.21 -37.00 -2.74
CA GLU A 38 -12.24 -35.56 -2.99
C GLU A 38 -10.87 -34.89 -2.81
N LEU A 39 -10.03 -35.42 -1.91
CA LEU A 39 -8.66 -34.95 -1.68
C LEU A 39 -7.71 -35.24 -2.87
N LYS A 40 -7.93 -36.35 -3.61
CA LYS A 40 -7.18 -36.63 -4.86
C LYS A 40 -7.58 -35.70 -6.01
N ARG A 41 -8.79 -35.14 -6.01
CA ARG A 41 -9.23 -34.16 -7.02
C ARG A 41 -8.71 -32.74 -6.76
N MET A 42 -8.54 -32.34 -5.49
CA MET A 42 -7.96 -31.03 -5.15
C MET A 42 -6.45 -30.96 -5.42
N PHE A 43 -5.69 -32.04 -5.18
CA PHE A 43 -4.24 -32.04 -5.40
C PHE A 43 -3.84 -32.00 -6.88
N LEU A 44 -4.67 -32.55 -7.77
CA LEU A 44 -4.43 -32.54 -9.22
C LEU A 44 -4.79 -31.20 -9.89
N PHE A 45 -5.61 -30.36 -9.25
CA PHE A 45 -6.03 -29.07 -9.81
C PHE A 45 -5.06 -27.91 -9.52
N GLN A 46 -4.23 -28.03 -8.48
CA GLN A 46 -3.31 -26.95 -8.08
C GLN A 46 -1.99 -26.96 -8.86
N PHE A 47 -1.59 -28.09 -9.46
CA PHE A 47 -0.33 -28.20 -10.21
C PHE A 47 -0.41 -27.78 -11.69
N TYR A 48 -1.61 -27.59 -12.24
CA TYR A 48 -1.81 -27.28 -13.66
C TYR A 48 -1.93 -25.78 -14.01
N ARG A 49 -1.62 -24.87 -13.06
CA ARG A 49 -1.75 -23.41 -13.26
C ARG A 49 -0.44 -22.64 -13.36
N ILE A 50 0.68 -23.32 -13.59
CA ILE A 50 2.00 -22.72 -13.77
C ILE A 50 2.46 -22.87 -15.24
N ALA A 51 2.35 -21.77 -16.01
CA ALA A 51 2.92 -21.52 -17.36
C ALA A 51 2.33 -22.39 -18.51
N PRO A 52 2.40 -22.00 -19.81
CA PRO A 52 3.28 -20.98 -20.42
C PRO A 52 2.60 -20.04 -21.46
N SER A 53 3.18 -18.86 -21.66
CA SER A 53 2.97 -18.05 -22.88
C SER A 53 4.32 -17.79 -23.53
N VAL A 54 4.67 -18.65 -24.48
CA VAL A 54 5.79 -18.48 -25.43
C VAL A 54 5.20 -18.58 -26.83
N ARG A 55 5.20 -17.47 -27.57
CA ARG A 55 5.26 -17.37 -29.05
C ARG A 55 4.90 -15.94 -29.51
N CYS A 56 5.86 -15.22 -30.11
CA CYS A 56 5.83 -14.76 -31.51
C CYS A 56 6.88 -13.69 -31.81
N ALA A 57 7.30 -13.64 -33.09
CA ALA A 57 8.22 -12.73 -33.80
C ALA A 57 9.71 -12.89 -33.44
N ILE A 58 10.55 -13.63 -34.17
CA ILE A 58 10.91 -13.64 -35.62
C ILE A 58 11.51 -12.31 -36.11
N ALA A 59 12.80 -12.43 -36.49
CA ALA A 59 13.60 -11.65 -37.44
C ALA A 59 14.00 -10.20 -37.08
N HIS A 60 15.30 -10.01 -36.78
CA HIS A 60 16.27 -9.47 -37.76
C HIS A 60 17.68 -9.39 -37.16
N ASP A 61 18.60 -10.16 -37.74
CA ASP A 61 20.05 -9.97 -37.67
C ASP A 61 20.47 -8.69 -38.39
N ALA A 62 21.40 -7.91 -37.82
CA ALA A 62 22.60 -7.41 -38.51
C ALA A 62 23.41 -6.37 -37.69
N ARG A 63 24.69 -6.70 -37.53
CA ARG A 63 25.88 -5.82 -37.61
C ARG A 63 26.13 -4.75 -36.52
N THR A 64 27.01 -5.15 -35.61
CA THR A 64 28.29 -4.49 -35.26
C THR A 64 28.69 -3.27 -36.10
N GLU A 65 28.97 -2.12 -35.46
CA GLU A 65 30.27 -1.43 -35.55
C GLU A 65 30.36 -0.22 -34.57
N ASN A 66 31.48 -0.18 -33.84
CA ASN A 66 31.96 0.94 -33.05
C ASN A 66 32.20 2.20 -33.92
N ARG A 67 31.68 3.38 -33.54
CA ARG A 67 32.38 4.67 -33.76
C ARG A 67 32.05 5.70 -32.69
N LYS A 68 33.11 6.24 -32.07
CA LYS A 68 33.18 7.44 -31.23
C LYS A 68 32.90 8.71 -32.06
N ALA A 69 32.08 9.63 -31.53
CA ALA A 69 32.09 11.09 -31.78
C ALA A 69 31.14 11.71 -30.72
N GLY A 70 31.52 12.63 -29.84
CA GLY A 70 31.97 14.00 -30.12
C GLY A 70 30.76 14.95 -30.20
N PRO A 71 30.57 15.93 -29.30
CA PRO A 71 29.30 16.66 -29.16
C PRO A 71 29.13 17.73 -30.25
N ARG A 72 27.94 17.81 -30.88
CA ARG A 72 27.59 18.89 -31.82
C ARG A 72 26.67 19.91 -31.16
N LYS A 73 27.14 21.16 -31.11
CA LYS A 73 26.35 22.38 -30.85
C LYS A 73 25.42 22.64 -32.04
N GLY A 74 24.14 22.84 -31.78
CA GLY A 74 23.18 23.33 -32.78
C GLY A 74 23.20 24.85 -32.84
N ALA A 75 23.56 25.42 -34.00
CA ALA A 75 23.35 26.82 -34.35
C ALA A 75 22.42 26.87 -35.57
N CYS A 76 21.26 27.50 -35.43
CA CYS A 76 20.35 27.78 -36.54
C CYS A 76 20.77 29.08 -37.23
N PHE A 77 21.05 29.01 -38.53
CA PHE A 77 21.19 30.16 -39.42
C PHE A 77 19.81 30.76 -39.73
N ARG A 78 19.69 32.09 -39.66
CA ARG A 78 18.54 32.88 -40.13
C ARG A 78 18.97 33.71 -41.33
N LEU A 79 18.27 33.56 -42.46
CA LEU A 79 18.38 34.39 -43.66
C LEU A 79 17.68 35.75 -43.44
N PRO A 80 18.16 36.85 -44.03
CA PRO A 80 17.50 38.16 -43.94
C PRO A 80 16.36 38.27 -44.98
N PRO A 81 15.22 38.90 -44.63
CA PRO A 81 14.18 39.20 -45.61
C PRO A 81 14.54 40.44 -46.44
N SER A 82 14.39 40.34 -47.76
CA SER A 82 14.45 41.43 -48.71
C SER A 82 13.24 42.36 -48.54
N THR A 83 13.49 43.67 -48.45
CA THR A 83 12.47 44.72 -48.36
C THR A 83 11.94 45.04 -49.75
N VAL A 84 10.64 44.82 -49.99
CA VAL A 84 9.91 45.34 -51.15
C VAL A 84 9.14 46.58 -50.68
N THR A 85 9.48 47.72 -51.26
CA THR A 85 8.91 49.04 -50.95
C THR A 85 7.54 49.18 -51.62
N LEU A 86 6.45 49.15 -50.84
CA LEU A 86 5.13 49.55 -51.31
C LEU A 86 4.91 51.06 -51.07
N PRO A 87 4.33 51.79 -52.04
CA PRO A 87 4.13 53.23 -51.95
C PRO A 87 3.15 53.60 -50.82
N SER A 88 3.50 54.66 -50.09
CA SER A 88 2.95 55.08 -48.79
C SER A 88 1.47 55.48 -48.75
N PHE A 89 0.80 55.67 -49.89
CA PHE A 89 -0.58 56.14 -49.92
C PHE A 89 -1.64 55.01 -49.90
N LEU A 90 -1.24 53.74 -49.95
CA LEU A 90 -2.15 52.57 -49.85
C LEU A 90 -2.34 52.04 -48.42
N VAL A 91 -1.95 52.79 -47.39
CA VAL A 91 -1.91 52.33 -45.98
C VAL A 91 -3.12 52.73 -45.09
N PRO A 92 -4.33 53.14 -45.56
CA PRO A 92 -5.46 53.33 -44.63
C PRO A 92 -6.25 52.03 -44.47
N ALA A 93 -5.93 51.21 -43.45
CA ALA A 93 -6.86 50.25 -42.80
C ALA A 93 -6.23 49.48 -41.61
N PHE A 94 -4.90 49.49 -41.44
CA PHE A 94 -4.23 48.87 -40.30
C PHE A 94 -3.52 49.91 -39.44
N GLN A 95 -4.26 50.94 -39.03
CA GLN A 95 -3.80 51.82 -37.96
C GLN A 95 -4.25 51.22 -36.62
N THR A 96 -3.25 50.83 -35.84
CA THR A 96 -3.31 50.62 -34.39
C THR A 96 -4.35 49.61 -33.92
N THR A 97 -4.19 48.34 -34.30
CA THR A 97 -4.28 47.34 -33.23
C THR A 97 -3.13 47.64 -32.29
N THR A 98 -3.46 48.24 -31.14
CA THR A 98 -2.64 48.12 -29.93
C THR A 98 -2.06 46.70 -29.90
N PRO A 99 -0.77 46.49 -29.55
CA PRO A 99 -0.39 45.16 -29.15
C PRO A 99 -1.34 44.85 -28.00
N ALA A 100 -2.31 43.97 -28.24
CA ALA A 100 -3.20 43.50 -27.20
C ALA A 100 -2.26 43.18 -26.05
N ALA A 101 -2.43 43.92 -24.94
CA ALA A 101 -1.64 43.74 -23.73
C ALA A 101 -1.46 42.24 -23.59
N PRO A 102 -0.23 41.72 -23.37
CA PRO A 102 -0.06 40.28 -23.25
C PRO A 102 -1.09 39.89 -22.22
N THR A 103 -2.15 39.21 -22.66
CA THR A 103 -3.22 38.79 -21.78
C THR A 103 -2.46 37.92 -20.84
N SER A 104 -2.19 38.47 -19.64
CA SER A 104 -1.46 37.79 -18.61
C SER A 104 -2.31 36.56 -18.41
N ARG A 105 -1.89 35.46 -19.03
CA ARG A 105 -2.38 34.14 -18.70
C ARG A 105 -1.93 34.05 -17.26
N ARG A 106 -2.80 34.49 -16.34
CA ARG A 106 -2.67 34.18 -14.94
C ARG A 106 -2.60 32.68 -14.95
N SER A 107 -1.40 32.14 -14.79
CA SER A 107 -1.23 30.73 -14.45
C SER A 107 -2.20 30.52 -13.30
N PHE A 108 -3.23 29.70 -13.52
CA PHE A 108 -4.31 29.47 -12.57
C PHE A 108 -3.77 28.96 -11.21
N SER A 109 -2.51 28.55 -11.18
CA SER A 109 -1.70 28.40 -9.99
C SER A 109 -0.37 29.14 -10.14
N ALA A 110 -0.13 30.13 -9.29
CA ALA A 110 1.19 30.71 -9.03
C ALA A 110 1.69 30.25 -7.65
N THR A 111 1.50 28.97 -7.32
CA THR A 111 1.97 28.44 -6.05
C THR A 111 3.50 28.43 -6.06
N THR A 112 4.10 29.21 -5.15
CA THR A 112 5.55 29.22 -4.94
C THR A 112 6.05 27.80 -4.68
N TYR A 113 7.24 27.49 -5.19
CA TYR A 113 7.96 26.28 -4.81
C TYR A 113 8.06 26.21 -3.28
N ARG A 114 7.44 25.19 -2.67
CA ARG A 114 7.50 24.95 -1.21
C ARG A 114 8.09 23.56 -0.98
N PRO A 115 9.23 23.44 -0.27
CA PRO A 115 9.75 22.13 0.13
C PRO A 115 8.82 21.46 1.14
N SER A 116 8.92 20.13 1.30
CA SER A 116 8.13 19.42 2.30
C SER A 116 8.59 19.83 3.71
N LYS A 117 7.67 20.34 4.53
CA LYS A 117 7.99 20.77 5.91
C LYS A 117 8.11 19.59 6.88
N LEU A 118 7.45 18.49 6.56
CA LEU A 118 7.50 17.25 7.34
C LEU A 118 8.73 16.41 6.98
N GLY A 119 9.08 16.28 5.70
CA GLY A 119 10.25 15.48 5.32
C GLY A 119 11.58 16.01 5.89
N ARG A 120 11.68 17.32 6.17
CA ARG A 120 12.86 17.92 6.81
C ARG A 120 12.94 17.69 8.33
N THR A 121 11.83 17.37 8.99
CA THR A 121 11.82 17.19 10.44
C THR A 121 12.44 15.84 10.78
N PRO A 122 13.47 15.77 11.65
CA PRO A 122 14.06 14.50 12.03
C PRO A 122 13.03 13.63 12.75
N ILE A 123 13.02 12.33 12.47
CA ILE A 123 12.21 11.36 13.21
C ILE A 123 13.03 10.86 14.39
N SER A 124 12.49 10.99 15.61
CA SER A 124 13.11 10.48 16.84
C SER A 124 12.83 8.98 16.96
N VAL A 125 13.86 8.17 17.14
CA VAL A 125 13.74 6.71 17.30
C VAL A 125 13.67 6.38 18.80
N PRO A 126 12.54 5.84 19.30
CA PRO A 126 12.41 5.46 20.70
C PRO A 126 13.32 4.27 21.05
N PRO A 127 13.65 4.04 22.34
CA PRO A 127 14.44 2.89 22.75
C PRO A 127 13.74 1.58 22.36
N GLY A 128 14.50 0.61 21.84
CA GLY A 128 14.00 -0.70 21.44
C GLY A 128 13.47 -0.79 20.00
N VAL A 129 13.46 0.31 19.24
CA VAL A 129 13.18 0.29 17.81
C VAL A 129 14.49 0.39 17.03
N GLU A 130 14.66 -0.48 16.05
CA GLU A 130 15.82 -0.51 15.16
C GLU A 130 15.39 -0.31 13.71
N LEU A 131 16.24 0.35 12.93
CA LEU A 131 15.97 0.69 11.54
C LEU A 131 17.11 0.16 10.65
N THR A 132 16.76 -0.77 9.77
CA THR A 132 17.69 -1.33 8.79
C THR A 132 17.31 -0.85 7.39
N VAL A 133 18.22 -0.17 6.71
CA VAL A 133 18.05 0.26 5.32
C VAL A 133 18.84 -0.69 4.43
N SER A 134 18.14 -1.44 3.58
CA SER A 134 18.77 -2.35 2.61
C SER A 134 19.33 -1.61 1.40
N GLU A 135 20.23 -2.29 0.68
CA GLU A 135 20.77 -1.82 -0.59
C GLU A 135 19.68 -1.69 -1.67
N PRO A 136 19.85 -0.76 -2.63
CA PRO A 136 18.89 -0.59 -3.71
C PRO A 136 18.83 -1.84 -4.60
N TYR A 137 17.64 -2.42 -4.75
CA TYR A 137 17.39 -3.55 -5.65
C TYR A 137 16.40 -3.17 -6.74
N VAL A 138 16.45 -3.93 -7.83
CA VAL A 138 15.54 -3.79 -8.97
C VAL A 138 14.83 -5.12 -9.18
N LYS A 139 13.52 -5.15 -8.90
CA LYS A 139 12.70 -6.33 -9.22
C LYS A 139 12.56 -6.46 -10.74
N LYS A 140 12.82 -7.65 -11.27
CA LYS A 140 12.72 -7.93 -12.71
C LYS A 140 11.25 -8.15 -13.10
N ASP A 141 10.62 -7.12 -13.61
CA ASP A 141 9.29 -7.24 -14.24
C ASP A 141 9.45 -7.29 -15.77
N MET A 142 8.74 -8.23 -16.43
CA MET A 142 8.84 -8.46 -17.87
C MET A 142 8.03 -7.45 -18.70
N THR A 143 7.06 -6.79 -18.08
CA THR A 143 6.14 -5.85 -18.74
C THR A 143 6.70 -4.42 -18.79
N ASP A 144 7.50 -4.02 -17.80
CA ASP A 144 7.96 -2.64 -17.65
C ASP A 144 9.35 -2.42 -18.25
N TRP A 145 9.40 -1.57 -19.27
CA TRP A 145 10.63 -1.19 -19.97
C TRP A 145 11.60 -0.36 -19.11
N ARG A 146 11.06 0.46 -18.18
CA ARG A 146 11.84 1.30 -17.27
C ARG A 146 11.59 0.88 -15.83
N ARG A 147 12.64 0.40 -15.17
CA ARG A 147 12.60 -0.03 -13.77
C ARG A 147 13.20 1.05 -12.88
N ILE A 148 12.49 1.36 -11.80
CA ILE A 148 12.95 2.31 -10.79
C ILE A 148 13.56 1.51 -9.64
N PRO A 149 14.85 1.71 -9.30
CA PRO A 149 15.44 1.05 -8.14
C PRO A 149 14.75 1.49 -6.84
N LYS A 150 14.53 0.52 -5.95
CA LYS A 150 13.93 0.73 -4.64
C LYS A 150 14.83 0.17 -3.55
N ARG A 151 14.70 0.72 -2.35
CA ARG A 151 15.33 0.24 -1.11
C ARG A 151 14.22 -0.23 -0.18
N THR A 152 14.45 -1.32 0.55
CA THR A 152 13.53 -1.75 1.61
C THR A 152 14.04 -1.21 2.95
N VAL A 153 13.20 -0.46 3.65
CA VAL A 153 13.43 0.00 5.02
C VAL A 153 12.65 -0.92 5.95
N THR A 154 13.37 -1.63 6.80
CA THR A 154 12.81 -2.55 7.79
C THR A 154 12.85 -1.87 9.15
N VAL A 155 11.68 -1.72 9.76
CA VAL A 155 11.50 -1.18 11.12
C VAL A 155 11.21 -2.35 12.05
N THR A 156 12.08 -2.62 13.01
CA THR A 156 11.94 -3.71 13.98
C THR A 156 11.80 -3.15 15.39
N GLY A 157 11.09 -3.86 16.26
CA GLY A 157 10.96 -3.51 17.67
C GLY A 157 10.01 -4.45 18.41
N PRO A 158 9.51 -4.07 19.59
CA PRO A 158 8.93 -5.01 20.54
C PRO A 158 7.63 -5.67 20.05
N LEU A 159 6.82 -4.96 19.25
CA LEU A 159 5.52 -5.48 18.78
C LEU A 159 5.62 -6.23 17.44
N GLY A 160 6.76 -6.18 16.74
CA GLY A 160 6.95 -6.88 15.47
C GLY A 160 7.90 -6.17 14.51
N SER A 161 7.78 -6.49 13.22
CA SER A 161 8.56 -5.89 12.14
C SER A 161 7.68 -5.43 10.99
N LEU A 162 8.01 -4.27 10.43
CA LEU A 162 7.32 -3.68 9.28
C LEU A 162 8.33 -3.31 8.20
N ASN A 163 7.99 -3.64 6.95
CA ASN A 163 8.83 -3.35 5.78
C ASN A 163 8.18 -2.26 4.94
N LEU A 164 8.98 -1.28 4.50
CA LEU A 164 8.56 -0.20 3.61
C LEU A 164 9.47 -0.15 2.39
N GLU A 165 8.91 -0.28 1.19
CA GLU A 165 9.66 -0.05 -0.06
C GLU A 165 9.72 1.44 -0.40
N VAL A 166 10.91 1.98 -0.56
CA VAL A 166 11.17 3.39 -0.83
C VAL A 166 12.00 3.54 -2.11
N PRO A 167 11.64 4.43 -3.06
CA PRO A 167 12.47 4.77 -4.21
C PRO A 167 13.89 5.25 -3.87
N ASP A 168 14.86 4.92 -4.73
CA ASP A 168 16.30 5.21 -4.51
C ASP A 168 16.67 6.70 -4.43
N TYR A 169 15.84 7.60 -4.98
CA TYR A 169 16.11 9.04 -4.89
C TYR A 169 15.84 9.63 -3.50
N MET A 170 15.31 8.84 -2.57
CA MET A 170 15.20 9.20 -1.15
C MET A 170 16.39 8.65 -0.37
N ASN A 171 17.19 9.56 0.17
CA ASN A 171 18.28 9.25 1.08
C ASN A 171 17.74 9.29 2.51
N ILE A 172 18.07 8.27 3.29
CA ILE A 172 17.67 8.10 4.68
C ILE A 172 18.97 8.03 5.46
N ASP A 173 19.30 9.12 6.14
CA ASP A 173 20.50 9.26 6.95
C ASP A 173 20.11 8.89 8.38
N HIS A 174 20.62 7.75 8.87
CA HIS A 174 20.35 7.23 10.21
C HIS A 174 21.52 7.55 11.13
N ASP A 175 21.34 8.55 12.00
CA ASP A 175 22.30 8.92 13.03
C ASP A 175 22.06 8.06 14.27
N VAL A 176 22.79 6.93 14.37
CA VAL A 176 22.64 5.95 15.45
C VAL A 176 22.94 6.58 16.82
N GLU A 177 23.93 7.48 16.90
CA GLU A 177 24.31 8.16 18.15
C GLU A 177 23.22 9.10 18.66
N ALA A 178 22.63 9.89 17.76
CA ALA A 178 21.57 10.85 18.10
C ALA A 178 20.18 10.22 18.17
N ARG A 179 20.03 8.94 17.76
CA ARG A 179 18.76 8.22 17.58
C ARG A 179 17.77 9.01 16.74
N ARG A 180 18.27 9.60 15.65
CA ARG A 180 17.48 10.43 14.73
C ARG A 180 17.65 9.95 13.31
N VAL A 181 16.56 10.06 12.56
CA VAL A 181 16.53 9.74 11.13
C VAL A 181 16.17 10.99 10.39
N VAL A 182 17.05 11.40 9.48
CA VAL A 182 16.82 12.53 8.59
C VAL A 182 16.61 12.00 7.18
N MET A 183 15.59 12.53 6.51
CA MET A 183 15.28 12.16 5.14
C MET A 183 15.62 13.31 4.20
N SER A 184 16.31 13.01 3.11
CA SER A 184 16.61 13.96 2.03
C SER A 184 16.26 13.38 0.67
N VAL A 185 16.02 14.26 -0.31
CA VAL A 185 15.79 13.88 -1.71
C VAL A 185 16.92 14.38 -2.59
N LYS A 186 17.23 13.66 -3.67
CA LYS A 186 18.25 14.04 -4.65
C LYS A 186 17.94 15.40 -5.28
N ASP A 187 16.76 15.54 -5.89
CA ASP A 187 16.34 16.77 -6.56
C ASP A 187 15.10 17.35 -5.90
N ARG A 188 15.30 18.46 -5.19
CA ARG A 188 14.18 19.12 -4.50
C ARG A 188 13.24 19.80 -5.50
N GLU A 189 13.69 20.14 -6.71
CA GLU A 189 12.91 20.83 -7.74
C GLU A 189 11.85 19.93 -8.39
N GLU A 190 12.09 18.62 -8.43
CA GLU A 190 11.16 17.67 -9.01
C GLU A 190 9.93 17.50 -8.14
N ARG A 191 8.75 17.66 -8.75
CA ARG A 191 7.46 17.55 -8.04
C ARG A 191 7.26 16.16 -7.42
N HIS A 192 7.56 15.10 -8.18
CA HIS A 192 7.37 13.72 -7.73
C HIS A 192 8.23 13.39 -6.51
N GLN A 193 9.49 13.83 -6.49
CA GLN A 193 10.37 13.61 -5.34
C GLN A 193 9.86 14.35 -4.09
N ARG A 194 9.36 15.58 -4.21
CA ARG A 194 8.78 16.33 -3.08
C ARG A 194 7.54 15.65 -2.49
N GLU A 195 6.66 15.14 -3.34
CA GLU A 195 5.44 14.44 -2.91
C GLU A 195 5.80 13.16 -2.14
N MET A 196 6.73 12.37 -2.68
CA MET A 196 7.17 11.14 -2.03
C MET A 196 7.96 11.39 -0.73
N TRP A 197 8.73 12.48 -0.66
CA TRP A 197 9.48 12.83 0.56
C TRP A 197 8.59 12.97 1.80
N GLY A 198 7.49 13.71 1.67
CA GLY A 198 6.53 13.90 2.77
C GLY A 198 5.75 12.62 3.09
N THR A 199 5.36 11.87 2.06
CA THR A 199 4.65 10.60 2.21
C THR A 199 5.48 9.59 2.97
N THR A 200 6.70 9.31 2.51
CA THR A 200 7.60 8.33 3.12
C THR A 200 7.92 8.69 4.57
N TRP A 201 8.12 9.98 4.87
CA TRP A 201 8.31 10.46 6.24
C TRP A 201 7.13 10.10 7.15
N SER A 202 5.89 10.30 6.67
CA SER A 202 4.71 9.97 7.45
C SER A 202 4.54 8.46 7.67
N TYR A 203 4.87 7.64 6.66
CA TYR A 203 4.84 6.18 6.79
C TYR A 203 5.88 5.68 7.80
N LEU A 204 7.13 6.15 7.71
CA LEU A 204 8.19 5.76 8.65
C LEU A 204 7.85 6.18 10.08
N ASN A 205 7.34 7.40 10.28
CA ASN A 205 6.90 7.84 11.60
C ASN A 205 5.77 6.96 12.16
N ASN A 206 4.79 6.59 11.32
CA ASN A 206 3.70 5.68 11.72
C ASN A 206 4.22 4.27 12.04
N HIS A 207 5.21 3.76 11.29
CA HIS A 207 5.81 2.44 11.54
C HIS A 207 6.59 2.42 12.85
N ILE A 208 7.43 3.44 13.11
CA ILE A 208 8.19 3.54 14.36
C ILE A 208 7.25 3.58 15.56
N MET A 209 6.24 4.46 15.54
CA MET A 209 5.24 4.55 16.61
C MET A 209 4.40 3.26 16.74
N GLY A 210 4.10 2.62 15.61
CA GLY A 210 3.29 1.40 15.58
C GLY A 210 4.00 0.17 16.12
N VAL A 211 5.31 0.08 15.95
CA VAL A 211 6.12 -1.02 16.49
C VAL A 211 6.50 -0.79 17.96
N SER A 212 6.57 0.47 18.41
CA SER A 212 6.83 0.80 19.82
C SER A 212 5.58 0.75 20.70
N GLU A 213 4.53 1.50 20.35
CA GLU A 213 3.33 1.68 21.18
C GLU A 213 2.13 0.87 20.66
N GLY A 214 2.09 0.61 19.35
CA GLY A 214 0.93 0.05 18.69
C GLY A 214 -0.09 1.12 18.33
N HIS A 215 -0.87 0.86 17.29
CA HIS A 215 -2.00 1.71 16.90
C HIS A 215 -3.30 1.09 17.39
N THR A 216 -4.24 1.94 17.78
CA THR A 216 -5.57 1.52 18.21
C THR A 216 -6.66 2.26 17.42
N ALA A 217 -7.75 1.57 17.14
CA ALA A 217 -8.97 2.18 16.58
C ALA A 217 -10.17 1.74 17.40
N VAL A 218 -10.93 2.72 17.89
CA VAL A 218 -12.13 2.48 18.70
C VAL A 218 -13.35 2.63 17.81
N LEU A 219 -14.18 1.59 17.71
CA LEU A 219 -15.44 1.61 17.00
C LEU A 219 -16.59 1.69 18.01
N ARG A 220 -17.39 2.75 17.93
CA ARG A 220 -18.59 2.95 18.76
C ARG A 220 -19.84 2.63 17.95
N LEU A 221 -20.64 1.71 18.47
CA LEU A 221 -21.90 1.28 17.89
C LEU A 221 -23.04 2.05 18.53
N VAL A 222 -23.80 2.80 17.73
CA VAL A 222 -24.97 3.55 18.18
C VAL A 222 -26.21 2.98 17.51
N GLY A 223 -27.13 2.45 18.32
CA GLY A 223 -28.38 1.88 17.84
C GLY A 223 -28.95 0.88 18.83
N ILE A 224 -30.28 0.78 18.87
CA ILE A 224 -30.97 -0.22 19.68
C ILE A 224 -30.72 -1.59 19.04
N GLY A 225 -30.27 -2.56 19.83
CA GLY A 225 -29.93 -3.91 19.37
C GLY A 225 -28.57 -4.03 18.67
N PHE A 226 -27.78 -2.95 18.61
CA PHE A 226 -26.46 -3.00 18.00
C PHE A 226 -25.43 -3.58 18.99
N ARG A 227 -24.75 -4.64 18.57
CA ARG A 227 -23.72 -5.31 19.39
C ARG A 227 -22.62 -5.93 18.53
N ALA A 228 -21.40 -5.92 19.06
CA ALA A 228 -20.25 -6.62 18.52
C ALA A 228 -19.78 -7.70 19.51
N THR A 229 -19.47 -8.88 19.00
CA THR A 229 -18.75 -9.93 19.71
C THR A 229 -17.53 -10.35 18.89
N VAL A 230 -16.49 -10.84 19.58
CA VAL A 230 -15.29 -11.39 18.94
C VAL A 230 -15.30 -12.88 19.25
N GLU A 231 -15.50 -13.70 18.22
CA GLU A 231 -15.65 -15.15 18.33
C GLU A 231 -14.79 -15.82 17.25
N PRO A 232 -14.15 -16.98 17.53
CA PRO A 232 -13.53 -17.77 16.49
C PRO A 232 -14.59 -18.47 15.62
N ARG A 233 -14.33 -18.57 14.30
CA ARG A 233 -15.21 -19.24 13.33
C ARG A 233 -14.38 -20.22 12.47
N PRO A 234 -14.24 -21.48 12.88
CA PRO A 234 -13.31 -22.42 12.24
C PRO A 234 -13.65 -22.73 10.77
N GLN A 235 -14.90 -22.50 10.35
CA GLN A 235 -15.36 -22.79 8.98
C GLN A 235 -14.88 -21.80 7.92
N GLN A 236 -14.45 -20.60 8.32
CA GLN A 236 -14.12 -19.49 7.39
C GLN A 236 -12.68 -18.97 7.55
N GLU A 237 -11.84 -19.65 8.35
CA GLU A 237 -10.49 -19.16 8.65
C GLU A 237 -9.58 -19.17 7.42
N GLU A 238 -8.97 -18.02 7.11
CA GLU A 238 -7.92 -17.87 6.11
C GLU A 238 -6.54 -18.26 6.67
N TYR A 239 -6.36 -18.14 7.99
CA TYR A 239 -5.14 -18.51 8.71
C TYR A 239 -5.51 -19.08 10.09
N PRO A 240 -4.68 -19.96 10.68
CA PRO A 240 -5.03 -20.65 11.91
C PRO A 240 -5.23 -19.67 13.07
N GLY A 241 -6.36 -19.78 13.77
CA GLY A 241 -6.66 -18.96 14.95
C GLY A 241 -7.14 -17.55 14.61
N GLN A 242 -7.70 -17.36 13.41
CA GLN A 242 -8.27 -16.08 13.00
C GLN A 242 -9.49 -15.72 13.85
N GLN A 243 -9.46 -14.52 14.45
CA GLN A 243 -10.60 -13.98 15.17
C GLN A 243 -11.61 -13.38 14.18
N PHE A 244 -12.90 -13.64 14.41
CA PHE A 244 -13.99 -13.03 13.65
C PHE A 244 -14.73 -12.02 14.50
N VAL A 245 -14.96 -10.83 13.93
CA VAL A 245 -15.83 -9.81 14.50
C VAL A 245 -17.25 -10.09 14.03
N CYS A 246 -18.11 -10.51 14.96
CA CYS A 246 -19.52 -10.77 14.72
C CYS A 246 -20.35 -9.54 15.12
N LEU A 247 -21.00 -8.92 14.14
CA LEU A 247 -21.81 -7.72 14.33
C LEU A 247 -23.30 -8.03 14.15
N LYS A 248 -24.10 -7.56 15.10
CA LYS A 248 -25.57 -7.52 14.97
C LYS A 248 -25.98 -6.07 14.80
N LEU A 249 -26.37 -5.70 13.58
CA LEU A 249 -26.66 -4.31 13.19
C LEU A 249 -28.11 -4.11 12.70
N GLY A 250 -29.02 -4.99 13.14
CA GLY A 250 -30.42 -5.01 12.67
C GLY A 250 -30.61 -5.58 11.26
N PHE A 251 -29.66 -6.38 10.78
CA PHE A 251 -29.85 -7.24 9.61
C PHE A 251 -30.41 -8.60 10.04
N SER A 252 -31.12 -9.29 9.14
CA SER A 252 -31.68 -10.62 9.42
C SER A 252 -30.61 -11.70 9.64
N HIS A 253 -29.40 -11.52 9.09
CA HIS A 253 -28.24 -12.40 9.25
C HIS A 253 -27.15 -11.72 10.09
N PRO A 254 -26.31 -12.48 10.83
CA PRO A 254 -25.09 -11.93 11.43
C PRO A 254 -24.13 -11.44 10.34
N VAL A 255 -23.45 -10.32 10.61
CA VAL A 255 -22.33 -9.87 9.78
C VAL A 255 -21.05 -10.33 10.44
N GLU A 256 -20.30 -11.20 9.78
CA GLU A 256 -19.05 -11.75 10.31
C GLU A 256 -17.89 -11.28 9.42
N MET A 257 -16.80 -10.82 10.04
CA MET A 257 -15.60 -10.37 9.34
C MET A 257 -14.36 -10.90 10.04
N GLY A 258 -13.52 -11.62 9.30
CA GLY A 258 -12.22 -12.08 9.78
C GLY A 258 -11.24 -10.91 9.90
N LEU A 259 -10.47 -10.88 10.98
CA LEU A 259 -9.37 -9.93 11.10
C LEU A 259 -8.24 -10.26 10.12
N PRO A 260 -7.54 -9.27 9.55
CA PRO A 260 -6.31 -9.53 8.82
C PRO A 260 -5.20 -9.97 9.79
N LYS A 261 -4.19 -10.67 9.26
CA LYS A 261 -3.06 -11.18 10.04
C LYS A 261 -2.30 -10.04 10.74
N GLY A 262 -1.98 -10.23 12.02
CA GLY A 262 -1.23 -9.26 12.83
C GLY A 262 -2.10 -8.19 13.51
N MET A 263 -3.42 -8.25 13.36
CA MET A 263 -4.37 -7.43 14.12
C MET A 263 -5.04 -8.25 15.23
N LYS A 264 -5.42 -7.56 16.30
CA LYS A 264 -6.19 -8.11 17.42
C LYS A 264 -7.45 -7.28 17.62
N ALA A 265 -8.58 -7.95 17.88
CA ALA A 265 -9.82 -7.27 18.25
C ALA A 265 -10.22 -7.65 19.67
N SER A 266 -10.69 -6.67 20.41
CA SER A 266 -11.32 -6.87 21.72
C SER A 266 -12.62 -6.08 21.81
N ALA A 267 -13.63 -6.65 22.48
CA ALA A 267 -14.91 -5.99 22.70
C ALA A 267 -15.10 -5.76 24.21
N PRO A 268 -14.49 -4.71 24.80
CA PRO A 268 -14.63 -4.42 26.23
C PRO A 268 -16.08 -4.15 26.64
N GLN A 269 -16.88 -3.61 25.72
CA GLN A 269 -18.32 -3.45 25.88
C GLN A 269 -19.00 -3.97 24.61
N PRO A 270 -20.23 -4.49 24.68
CA PRO A 270 -20.95 -4.96 23.48
C PRO A 270 -21.15 -3.84 22.45
N THR A 271 -21.15 -2.58 22.87
CA THR A 271 -21.30 -1.38 22.02
C THR A 271 -19.97 -0.75 21.60
N ARG A 272 -18.83 -1.26 22.08
CA ARG A 272 -17.50 -0.69 21.82
C ARG A 272 -16.53 -1.80 21.41
N LEU A 273 -16.05 -1.73 20.17
CA LEU A 273 -15.03 -2.62 19.64
C LEU A 273 -13.69 -1.88 19.57
N LEU A 274 -12.63 -2.50 20.07
CA LEU A 274 -11.27 -1.98 20.06
C LEU A 274 -10.44 -2.85 19.11
N LEU A 275 -9.83 -2.21 18.11
CA LEU A 275 -8.90 -2.84 17.18
C LEU A 275 -7.49 -2.39 17.53
N GLU A 276 -6.56 -3.33 17.61
CA GLU A 276 -5.15 -3.12 17.94
C GLU A 276 -4.26 -3.76 16.87
N GLY A 277 -3.11 -3.14 16.59
CA GLY A 277 -2.11 -3.70 15.68
C GLY A 277 -0.93 -2.77 15.46
N THR A 278 0.07 -3.22 14.70
CA THR A 278 1.29 -2.46 14.42
C THR A 278 1.18 -1.57 13.18
N ASP A 279 0.44 -2.00 12.16
CA ASP A 279 0.24 -1.23 10.94
C ASP A 279 -1.05 -0.39 11.00
N LYS A 280 -0.88 0.94 11.09
CA LYS A 280 -1.97 1.91 11.07
C LYS A 280 -2.84 1.80 9.82
N HIS A 281 -2.25 1.52 8.66
CA HIS A 281 -3.00 1.45 7.41
C HIS A 281 -3.99 0.27 7.43
N GLN A 282 -3.54 -0.92 7.84
CA GLN A 282 -4.39 -2.11 7.95
C GLN A 282 -5.53 -1.91 8.96
N ILE A 283 -5.23 -1.36 10.14
CA ILE A 283 -6.24 -1.14 11.19
C ILE A 283 -7.33 -0.20 10.71
N MET A 284 -6.94 0.94 10.14
CA MET A 284 -7.90 1.94 9.68
C MET A 284 -8.70 1.45 8.47
N GLN A 285 -8.07 0.68 7.57
CA GLN A 285 -8.77 0.05 6.46
C GLN A 285 -9.82 -0.96 6.94
N PHE A 286 -9.48 -1.79 7.93
CA PHE A 286 -10.42 -2.73 8.53
C PHE A 286 -11.55 -2.02 9.28
N ALA A 287 -11.24 -0.98 10.06
CA ALA A 287 -12.24 -0.13 10.72
C ALA A 287 -13.20 0.52 9.70
N ALA A 288 -12.67 1.00 8.57
CA ALA A 288 -13.47 1.54 7.48
C ALA A 288 -14.38 0.47 6.85
N ASN A 289 -13.88 -0.76 6.68
CA ASN A 289 -14.69 -1.88 6.18
C ASN A 289 -15.84 -2.23 7.13
N ILE A 290 -15.61 -2.23 8.44
CA ILE A 290 -16.68 -2.38 9.43
C ILE A 290 -17.72 -1.25 9.28
N ARG A 291 -17.27 0.01 9.22
CA ARG A 291 -18.16 1.19 9.11
C ARG A 291 -19.04 1.16 7.85
N LYS A 292 -18.58 0.56 6.75
CA LYS A 292 -19.37 0.46 5.50
C LYS A 292 -20.71 -0.24 5.69
N TRP A 293 -20.84 -1.18 6.64
CA TRP A 293 -22.10 -1.88 6.90
C TRP A 293 -23.22 -0.97 7.39
N ARG A 294 -22.89 0.02 8.24
CA ARG A 294 -23.84 1.01 8.78
C ARG A 294 -23.14 2.34 9.02
N VAL A 295 -23.14 3.18 8.00
CA VAL A 295 -22.66 4.56 8.09
C VAL A 295 -23.59 5.38 9.02
N PRO A 296 -23.06 6.27 9.87
CA PRO A 296 -23.87 7.13 10.74
C PRO A 296 -24.93 7.94 9.99
N GLU A 297 -26.19 7.83 10.42
CA GLU A 297 -27.30 8.60 9.85
C GLU A 297 -27.40 10.03 10.44
N PRO A 298 -27.85 11.04 9.67
CA PRO A 298 -27.91 12.43 10.13
C PRO A 298 -29.13 12.77 11.01
N TYR A 299 -30.05 11.83 11.24
CA TYR A 299 -31.28 12.10 12.02
C TYR A 299 -31.17 11.64 13.47
N LYS A 300 -30.83 10.37 13.72
CA LYS A 300 -30.67 9.83 15.09
C LYS A 300 -29.24 9.40 15.41
N GLY A 301 -28.29 9.56 14.48
CA GLY A 301 -26.90 9.19 14.69
C GLY A 301 -26.68 7.68 14.82
N LYS A 302 -27.63 6.83 14.40
CA LYS A 302 -27.44 5.39 14.38
C LYS A 302 -26.38 5.00 13.36
N GLY A 303 -25.48 4.10 13.74
CA GLY A 303 -24.40 3.62 12.89
C GLY A 303 -23.13 3.33 13.69
N ILE A 304 -22.04 3.20 12.96
CA ILE A 304 -20.72 2.89 13.51
C ILE A 304 -19.83 4.12 13.36
N PHE A 305 -19.32 4.61 14.48
CA PHE A 305 -18.37 5.74 14.53
C PHE A 305 -16.96 5.22 14.74
N ILE A 306 -16.00 5.77 14.02
CA ILE A 306 -14.58 5.48 14.22
C ILE A 306 -13.97 6.57 15.12
N ASN A 307 -13.30 6.16 16.19
CA ASN A 307 -12.69 7.00 17.21
C ASN A 307 -13.68 8.07 17.72
N ASP A 308 -13.30 9.34 17.64
CA ASP A 308 -14.11 10.49 18.07
C ASP A 308 -14.92 11.11 16.93
N GLU A 309 -15.20 10.35 15.87
CA GLU A 309 -16.10 10.79 14.79
C GLU A 309 -17.48 11.14 15.35
N THR A 310 -18.01 12.29 14.94
CA THR A 310 -19.35 12.76 15.28
C THR A 310 -20.08 13.20 14.02
N ILE A 311 -21.42 13.14 14.06
CA ILE A 311 -22.29 13.59 12.98
C ILE A 311 -23.22 14.70 13.48
N LYS A 312 -23.44 15.73 12.65
CA LYS A 312 -24.40 16.79 12.95
C LYS A 312 -25.81 16.26 12.78
N LEU A 313 -26.59 16.26 13.85
CA LEU A 313 -27.98 15.81 13.82
C LEU A 313 -28.89 16.92 13.28
N LYS A 314 -29.82 16.54 12.40
CA LYS A 314 -30.87 17.44 11.93
C LYS A 314 -32.00 17.50 12.95
N GLN A 315 -32.43 18.72 13.30
CA GLN A 315 -33.61 18.91 14.12
C GLN A 315 -34.87 18.40 13.40
N LYS A 316 -35.79 17.82 14.17
CA LYS A 316 -37.11 17.46 13.64
C LYS A 316 -37.87 18.74 13.32
N LYS A 317 -38.51 18.81 12.15
CA LYS A 317 -39.50 19.85 11.88
C LYS A 317 -40.70 19.58 12.78
N ILE A 318 -40.77 20.27 13.91
CA ILE A 318 -41.99 20.35 14.72
C ILE A 318 -42.95 21.19 13.87
N LYS A 319 -44.04 20.56 13.42
CA LYS A 319 -45.20 21.26 12.86
C LYS A 319 -46.18 21.54 14.00
#